data_AF-A0A8J2KC01-F1
#
_entry.id   AF-A0A8J2KC01-F1
#
_cell.length_a   1.000
_cell.length_b   1.000
_cell.length_c   1.000
_cell.angle_alpha   90.00
_cell.angle_beta   90.00
_cell.angle_gamma   90.00
#
_symmetry.space_group_name_H-M   'P 1'
#
loop_
_entity.id
_entity.type
_entity.pdbx_description
1 polymer ?
#
loop_
_entity_poly.entity_id
_entity_poly.type
_entity_poly.pdbx_seq_one_letter_code
_entity_poly.pdbx_strand_id
1 'polypeptide(L)'
;GKARGCRASLWVRGESQRKLGSVGKWAGRRGGLVIFVGIVVLVCMCFGIQNIHLDTTLDSLWTPDSGRLLHELTYVSRVSGLSTDTNEMLIQTPKKSSSHSMLHSKALLEHLEVLQRALGVTVDLFDLNWSLKDLCYSANIQQLDVQFIDQIFEKVFPCIIITPLDCFWEGSKLLGPNVPITIPGFPGSMKWTNLNPQELLRRARLVPEANVQSFPFEIVEGFMKR
;
A
#
# COMPACT_ATOMS: atom_id res chain seq x y z
N GLY A 1 -64.68 -38.40 6.24
CA GLY A 1 -63.99 -38.95 5.06
C GLY A 1 -63.05 -40.06 5.48
N LYS A 2 -63.13 -41.24 4.84
CA LYS A 2 -62.26 -42.40 5.11
C LYS A 2 -60.88 -42.19 4.47
N ALA A 3 -60.02 -41.41 5.12
CA ALA A 3 -58.61 -41.31 4.73
C ALA A 3 -57.83 -42.50 5.34
N ARG A 4 -57.19 -43.32 4.49
CA ARG A 4 -56.25 -44.37 4.92
C ARG A 4 -54.84 -43.77 4.93
N GLY A 5 -54.17 -43.77 6.10
CA GLY A 5 -52.82 -43.23 6.31
C GLY A 5 -52.38 -43.31 7.78
N CYS A 6 -51.15 -42.89 8.09
CA CYS A 6 -50.62 -42.87 9.45
C CYS A 6 -51.39 -41.88 10.33
N ARG A 7 -52.09 -42.39 11.36
CA ARG A 7 -52.96 -41.58 12.25
C ARG A 7 -52.21 -40.48 12.97
N ALA A 8 -50.96 -40.72 13.37
CA ALA A 8 -50.11 -39.72 14.02
C ALA A 8 -49.87 -38.50 13.11
N SER A 9 -49.54 -38.72 11.84
CA SER A 9 -49.34 -37.63 10.87
C SER A 9 -50.60 -36.81 10.64
N LEU A 10 -51.77 -37.47 10.53
CA LEU A 10 -53.06 -36.78 10.39
C LEU A 10 -53.43 -35.99 11.66
N TRP A 11 -53.11 -36.52 12.84
CA TRP A 11 -53.33 -35.85 14.11
C TRP A 11 -52.43 -34.60 14.26
N VAL A 12 -51.13 -34.72 13.97
CA VAL A 12 -50.19 -33.58 13.98
C VAL A 12 -50.64 -32.49 13.01
N ARG A 13 -51.07 -32.86 11.80
CA ARG A 13 -51.60 -31.91 10.82
C ARG A 13 -52.86 -31.23 11.34
N GLY A 14 -53.81 -31.99 11.90
CA GLY A 14 -55.05 -31.46 12.45
C GLY A 14 -54.82 -30.48 13.59
N GLU A 15 -53.92 -30.82 14.53
CA GLU A 15 -53.59 -29.94 15.65
C GLU A 15 -52.85 -28.68 15.19
N SER A 16 -51.91 -28.81 14.24
CA SER A 16 -51.21 -27.66 13.64
C SER A 16 -52.19 -26.72 12.93
N GLN A 17 -53.12 -27.27 12.14
CA GLN A 17 -54.16 -26.51 11.45
C GLN A 17 -55.13 -25.84 12.44
N ARG A 18 -55.46 -26.50 13.56
CA ARG A 18 -56.32 -25.93 14.61
C ARG A 18 -55.64 -24.74 15.28
N LYS A 19 -54.37 -24.87 15.64
CA LYS A 19 -53.58 -23.80 16.28
C LYS A 19 -53.35 -22.62 15.33
N LEU A 20 -52.89 -22.86 14.10
CA LEU A 20 -52.70 -21.83 13.08
C LEU A 20 -54.02 -21.15 12.70
N GLY A 21 -55.11 -21.92 12.58
CA GLY A 21 -56.43 -21.37 12.32
C GLY A 21 -56.98 -20.52 13.47
N SER A 22 -56.63 -20.84 14.72
CA SER A 22 -56.95 -20.01 15.88
C SER A 22 -56.15 -18.69 15.86
N VAL A 23 -54.85 -18.75 15.56
CA VAL A 23 -54.00 -17.56 15.43
C VAL A 23 -54.46 -16.69 14.26
N GLY A 24 -54.83 -17.28 13.12
CA GLY A 24 -55.36 -16.55 11.97
C GLY A 24 -56.69 -15.86 12.26
N LYS A 25 -57.60 -16.52 12.98
CA LYS A 25 -58.86 -15.89 13.46
C LYS A 25 -58.62 -14.78 14.48
N TRP A 26 -57.57 -14.89 15.30
CA TRP A 26 -57.17 -13.85 16.25
C TRP A 26 -56.55 -12.64 15.53
N ALA A 27 -55.60 -12.89 14.62
CA ALA A 27 -54.97 -11.86 13.80
C ALA A 27 -55.99 -11.15 12.89
N GLY A 28 -56.93 -11.90 12.30
CA GLY A 28 -58.01 -11.35 11.47
C GLY A 28 -58.97 -10.44 12.24
N ARG A 29 -59.23 -10.71 13.53
CA ARG A 29 -60.03 -9.83 14.41
C ARG A 29 -59.33 -8.51 14.74
N ARG A 30 -58.00 -8.45 14.65
CA ARG A 30 -57.16 -7.28 14.98
C ARG A 30 -56.19 -6.95 13.84
N GLY A 31 -56.63 -7.09 12.58
CA GLY A 31 -55.75 -7.06 11.40
C GLY A 31 -54.91 -5.79 11.31
N GLY A 32 -55.53 -4.61 11.49
CA GLY A 32 -54.82 -3.32 11.45
C GLY A 32 -53.76 -3.17 12.55
N LEU A 33 -54.05 -3.63 13.78
CA LEU A 33 -53.09 -3.59 14.89
C LEU A 33 -51.90 -4.53 14.65
N VAL A 34 -52.16 -5.74 14.15
CA VAL A 34 -51.10 -6.72 13.86
C VAL A 34 -50.17 -6.21 12.74
N ILE A 35 -50.73 -5.63 11.68
CA ILE A 35 -49.94 -5.05 10.59
C ILE A 35 -49.13 -3.85 11.08
N PHE A 36 -49.75 -2.94 11.85
CA PHE A 36 -49.07 -1.76 12.39
C PHE A 36 -47.88 -2.15 13.28
N VAL A 37 -48.08 -3.07 14.23
CA VAL A 37 -47.00 -3.55 15.10
C VAL A 37 -45.90 -4.23 14.28
N GLY A 38 -46.26 -5.04 13.26
CA GLY A 38 -45.29 -5.67 12.37
C GLY A 38 -44.43 -4.65 11.61
N ILE A 39 -45.06 -3.61 11.04
CA ILE A 39 -44.35 -2.53 10.34
C ILE A 39 -43.44 -1.77 11.32
N VAL A 40 -43.91 -1.46 12.53
CA VAL A 40 -43.09 -0.76 13.54
C VAL A 40 -41.84 -1.58 13.87
N VAL A 41 -41.96 -2.90 14.08
CA VAL A 41 -40.81 -3.77 14.35
C VAL A 41 -39.83 -3.80 13.17
N LEU A 42 -40.34 -3.90 11.94
CA LEU A 42 -39.50 -3.87 10.74
C LEU A 42 -38.77 -2.54 10.59
N VAL A 43 -39.45 -1.42 10.82
CA VAL A 43 -38.86 -0.08 10.80
C VAL A 43 -37.78 0.06 11.87
N CYS A 44 -38.02 -0.43 13.10
CA CYS A 44 -37.01 -0.47 14.15
C CYS A 44 -35.78 -1.30 13.76
N MET A 45 -35.96 -2.42 13.05
CA MET A 45 -34.83 -3.21 12.52
C MET A 45 -34.08 -2.45 11.41
N CYS A 46 -34.79 -1.75 10.53
CA CYS A 46 -34.17 -0.94 9.48
C CYS A 46 -33.32 0.21 10.04
N PHE A 47 -33.71 0.81 11.18
CA PHE A 47 -32.88 1.81 11.85
C PHE A 47 -31.51 1.27 12.28
N GLY A 48 -31.38 -0.04 12.54
CA GLY A 48 -30.09 -0.66 12.86
C GLY A 48 -29.09 -0.66 11.70
N ILE A 49 -29.56 -0.59 10.45
CA ILE A 49 -28.72 -0.66 9.24
C ILE A 49 -27.85 0.61 9.10
N GLN A 50 -28.27 1.73 9.68
CA GLN A 50 -27.49 2.98 9.63
C GLN A 50 -26.09 2.84 10.28
N ASN A 51 -25.93 1.91 11.22
CA ASN A 51 -24.66 1.68 11.92
C ASN A 51 -23.84 0.53 11.31
N ILE A 52 -24.02 0.23 10.02
CA ILE A 52 -23.23 -0.82 9.37
C ILE A 52 -21.78 -0.33 9.18
N HIS A 53 -20.86 -1.01 9.86
CA HIS A 53 -19.43 -0.87 9.60
C HIS A 53 -19.09 -1.75 8.39
N LEU A 54 -18.50 -1.14 7.37
CA LEU A 54 -18.01 -1.83 6.19
C LEU A 54 -16.50 -1.92 6.30
N ASP A 55 -15.98 -3.14 6.39
CA ASP A 55 -14.55 -3.38 6.26
C ASP A 55 -14.18 -3.21 4.80
N THR A 56 -13.43 -2.15 4.49
CA THR A 56 -12.98 -1.82 3.13
C THR A 56 -11.59 -2.35 2.82
N THR A 57 -10.95 -3.05 3.75
CA THR A 57 -9.58 -3.52 3.58
C THR A 57 -9.57 -4.94 2.99
N LEU A 58 -8.75 -5.12 1.95
CA LEU A 58 -8.69 -6.38 1.19
C LEU A 58 -8.21 -7.54 2.06
N ASP A 59 -7.28 -7.27 2.97
CA ASP A 59 -6.75 -8.23 3.92
C ASP A 59 -7.85 -8.79 4.84
N SER A 60 -8.68 -7.93 5.42
CA SER A 60 -9.78 -8.37 6.29
C SER A 60 -10.86 -9.15 5.55
N LEU A 61 -11.08 -8.86 4.26
CA LEU A 61 -12.12 -9.54 3.48
C LEU A 61 -11.71 -10.94 2.99
N TRP A 62 -10.44 -11.10 2.61
CA TRP A 62 -9.94 -12.33 1.97
C TRP A 62 -9.12 -13.22 2.90
N THR A 63 -8.69 -12.72 4.06
CA THR A 63 -8.02 -13.56 5.05
C THR A 63 -9.02 -14.14 6.05
N PRO A 64 -8.89 -15.43 6.42
CA PRO A 64 -9.75 -16.00 7.45
C PRO A 64 -9.51 -15.34 8.82
N ASP A 65 -10.60 -14.97 9.51
CA ASP A 65 -10.57 -14.39 10.87
C ASP A 65 -9.91 -15.29 11.93
N SER A 66 -9.70 -16.57 11.61
CA SER A 66 -9.05 -17.53 12.50
C SER A 66 -8.13 -18.46 11.72
N GLY A 67 -6.88 -18.58 12.18
CA GLY A 67 -5.91 -19.50 11.59
C GLY A 67 -4.47 -19.15 11.94
N ARG A 68 -3.55 -20.07 11.60
CA ARG A 68 -2.10 -19.87 11.78
C ARG A 68 -1.60 -18.63 11.03
N LEU A 69 -2.12 -18.40 9.83
CA LEU A 69 -1.75 -17.28 8.96
C LEU A 69 -2.00 -15.92 9.62
N LEU A 70 -3.13 -15.73 10.30
CA LEU A 70 -3.43 -14.48 11.00
C LEU A 70 -2.47 -14.23 12.17
N HIS A 71 -2.10 -15.29 12.91
CA HIS A 71 -1.13 -15.19 14.00
C HIS A 71 0.28 -14.88 13.48
N GLU A 72 0.68 -15.46 12.34
CA GLU A 72 1.94 -15.15 11.68
C GLU A 72 1.94 -13.70 11.15
N LEU A 73 0.87 -13.25 10.49
CA LEU A 73 0.73 -11.87 10.01
C LEU A 73 0.75 -10.86 11.15
N THR A 74 0.04 -11.12 12.25
CA THR A 74 0.02 -10.25 13.44
C THR A 74 1.38 -10.22 14.14
N TYR A 75 2.09 -11.34 14.16
CA TYR A 75 3.45 -11.38 14.71
C TYR A 75 4.42 -10.58 13.83
N VAL A 76 4.38 -10.79 12.50
CA VAL A 76 5.23 -10.07 11.55
C VAL A 76 4.97 -8.58 11.64
N SER A 77 3.72 -8.12 11.58
CA SER A 77 3.39 -6.69 11.63
C SER A 77 3.82 -6.02 12.94
N ARG A 78 3.70 -6.74 14.07
CA ARG A 78 4.16 -6.26 15.38
C ARG A 78 5.67 -6.16 15.47
N VAL A 79 6.39 -7.14 14.92
CA VAL A 79 7.86 -7.20 15.01
C VAL A 79 8.53 -6.30 14.00
N SER A 80 8.03 -6.24 12.76
CA SER A 80 8.57 -5.35 11.75
C SER A 80 8.31 -3.90 12.08
N GLY A 81 7.18 -3.56 12.73
CA GLY A 81 6.74 -2.17 12.93
C GLY A 81 6.40 -1.43 11.63
N LEU A 82 6.82 -1.97 10.48
CA LEU A 82 6.46 -1.53 9.15
C LEU A 82 5.07 -2.07 8.82
N SER A 83 4.10 -1.16 8.77
CA SER A 83 2.85 -1.37 8.08
C SER A 83 3.18 -1.54 6.60
N THR A 84 3.20 -2.79 6.12
CA THR A 84 3.26 -3.21 4.70
C THR A 84 3.82 -2.14 3.74
N ASP A 85 5.11 -2.23 3.43
CA ASP A 85 5.72 -1.40 2.40
C ASP A 85 4.89 -1.48 1.11
N THR A 86 4.31 -0.35 0.73
CA THR A 86 3.47 -0.27 -0.45
C THR A 86 4.38 -0.02 -1.64
N ASN A 87 4.46 -1.00 -2.53
CA ASN A 87 5.25 -0.89 -3.75
C ASN A 87 4.37 -0.35 -4.87
N GLU A 88 4.69 0.84 -5.34
CA GLU A 88 4.05 1.42 -6.52
C GLU A 88 4.73 0.90 -7.80
N MET A 89 3.93 0.39 -8.75
CA MET A 89 4.45 -0.27 -9.94
C MET A 89 3.96 0.42 -11.22
N LEU A 90 4.88 0.67 -12.14
CA LEU A 90 4.58 1.15 -13.49
C LEU A 90 4.97 0.07 -14.52
N ILE A 91 4.02 -0.32 -15.37
CA ILE A 91 4.23 -1.31 -16.43
C ILE A 91 3.99 -0.65 -17.79
N GLN A 92 5.00 -0.71 -18.65
CA GLN A 92 4.86 -0.35 -20.06
C GLN A 92 4.53 -1.59 -20.89
N THR A 93 3.48 -1.50 -21.70
CA THR A 93 3.08 -2.59 -22.60
C THR A 93 2.99 -2.10 -24.06
N PRO A 94 3.25 -2.97 -25.05
CA PRO A 94 3.08 -2.63 -26.45
C PRO A 94 1.61 -2.35 -26.76
N LYS A 95 1.37 -1.45 -27.72
CA LYS A 95 0.02 -1.22 -28.24
C LYS A 95 -0.48 -2.47 -28.95
N LYS A 96 -1.79 -2.79 -28.82
CA LYS A 96 -2.45 -4.01 -29.32
C LYS A 96 -2.20 -4.34 -30.81
N SER A 97 -1.83 -3.36 -31.63
CA SER A 97 -1.55 -3.53 -33.07
C SER A 97 -0.06 -3.72 -33.41
N SER A 98 0.85 -3.62 -32.44
CA SER A 98 2.29 -3.76 -32.64
C SER A 98 2.80 -5.00 -31.93
N SER A 99 3.10 -6.06 -32.69
CA SER A 99 3.80 -7.26 -32.20
C SER A 99 5.31 -7.02 -31.99
N HIS A 100 5.76 -5.76 -31.89
CA HIS A 100 7.16 -5.40 -31.76
C HIS A 100 7.61 -5.51 -30.30
N SER A 101 8.83 -6.00 -30.10
CA SER A 101 9.49 -6.06 -28.79
C SER A 101 9.63 -4.66 -28.17
N MET A 102 9.41 -4.53 -26.86
CA MET A 102 9.64 -3.28 -26.12
C MET A 102 11.12 -3.03 -25.80
N LEU A 103 12.02 -3.98 -26.12
CA LEU A 103 13.46 -3.89 -25.87
C LEU A 103 14.19 -3.08 -26.95
N HIS A 104 13.72 -1.86 -27.22
CA HIS A 104 14.40 -0.92 -28.12
C HIS A 104 14.54 0.45 -27.47
N SER A 105 15.59 1.18 -27.85
CA SER A 105 15.95 2.48 -27.25
C SER A 105 14.76 3.44 -27.15
N LYS A 106 13.95 3.57 -28.21
CA LYS A 106 12.78 4.47 -28.18
C LYS A 106 11.76 4.13 -27.08
N ALA A 107 11.47 2.85 -26.83
CA ALA A 107 10.50 2.45 -25.82
C ALA A 107 11.04 2.69 -24.41
N LEU A 108 12.33 2.44 -24.19
CA LEU A 108 13.02 2.74 -22.92
C LEU A 108 13.08 4.26 -22.65
N LEU A 109 13.29 5.08 -23.68
CA LEU A 109 13.24 6.54 -23.54
C LEU A 109 11.82 7.05 -23.24
N GLU A 110 10.79 6.45 -23.85
CA GLU A 110 9.40 6.71 -23.49
C GLU A 110 9.11 6.28 -22.03
N HIS A 111 9.63 5.14 -21.58
CA HIS A 111 9.56 4.71 -20.18
C HIS A 111 10.15 5.75 -19.23
N LEU A 112 11.35 6.26 -19.57
CA LEU A 112 12.05 7.27 -18.81
C LEU A 112 11.23 8.55 -18.70
N GLU A 113 10.65 9.03 -19.80
CA GLU A 113 9.85 10.25 -19.79
C GLU A 113 8.63 10.12 -18.88
N VAL A 114 7.93 8.98 -18.94
CA VAL A 114 6.80 8.70 -18.06
C VAL A 114 7.23 8.65 -16.60
N LEU A 115 8.34 7.96 -16.30
CA LEU A 115 8.87 7.91 -14.94
C LEU A 115 9.26 9.30 -14.43
N GLN A 116 9.96 10.12 -15.22
CA GLN A 116 10.31 11.49 -14.81
C GLN A 116 9.09 12.34 -14.47
N ARG A 117 8.02 12.21 -15.26
CA ARG A 117 6.76 12.90 -14.98
C ARG A 117 6.08 12.36 -13.73
N ALA A 118 6.09 11.04 -13.52
CA ALA A 118 5.49 10.41 -12.34
C ALA A 118 6.24 10.77 -11.04
N LEU A 119 7.57 10.74 -11.06
CA LEU A 119 8.40 11.10 -9.90
C LEU A 119 8.38 12.61 -9.61
N GLY A 120 8.06 13.44 -10.62
CA GLY A 120 7.96 14.90 -10.50
C GLY A 120 6.60 15.41 -10.00
N VAL A 121 5.66 14.52 -9.67
CA VAL A 121 4.36 14.90 -9.10
C VAL A 121 4.54 15.44 -7.69
N THR A 122 3.87 16.56 -7.40
CA THR A 122 3.84 17.15 -6.08
C THR A 122 2.39 17.40 -5.65
N VAL A 123 2.10 17.21 -4.37
CA VAL A 123 0.75 17.31 -3.79
C VAL A 123 0.77 18.34 -2.67
N ASP A 124 -0.13 19.31 -2.73
CA ASP A 124 -0.34 20.27 -1.65
C ASP A 124 -1.32 19.70 -0.62
N LEU A 125 -0.83 19.50 0.60
CA LEU A 125 -1.59 18.91 1.70
C LEU A 125 -1.15 19.55 3.02
N PHE A 126 -2.09 20.15 3.75
CA PHE A 126 -1.86 20.90 5.00
C PHE A 126 -0.88 22.08 4.85
N ASP A 127 -1.02 22.86 3.77
CA ASP A 127 -0.15 24.01 3.44
C ASP A 127 1.33 23.63 3.26
N LEU A 128 1.59 22.35 2.99
CA LEU A 128 2.90 21.80 2.68
C LEU A 128 2.86 21.13 1.32
N ASN A 129 3.91 21.35 0.53
CA ASN A 129 4.06 20.68 -0.74
C ASN A 129 4.85 19.39 -0.55
N TRP A 130 4.19 18.26 -0.76
CA TRP A 130 4.76 16.92 -0.65
C TRP A 130 5.22 16.44 -2.02
N SER A 131 6.46 15.97 -2.10
CA SER A 131 7.00 15.28 -3.26
C SER A 131 7.19 13.80 -2.97
N LEU A 132 7.41 12.99 -4.00
CA LEU A 132 7.72 11.57 -3.81
C LEU A 132 8.98 11.37 -2.95
N LYS A 133 9.93 12.30 -2.98
CA LYS A 133 11.14 12.24 -2.14
C LYS A 133 10.81 12.24 -0.64
N ASP A 134 9.71 12.87 -0.25
CA ASP A 134 9.32 13.01 1.16
C ASP A 134 8.56 11.77 1.68
N LEU A 135 8.11 10.89 0.78
CA LEU A 135 7.30 9.71 1.08
C LEU A 135 8.03 8.39 0.80
N CYS A 136 9.02 8.41 -0.11
CA CYS A 136 9.65 7.20 -0.59
C CYS A 136 10.51 6.53 0.49
N TYR A 137 10.64 5.21 0.36
CA TYR A 137 11.65 4.48 1.13
C TYR A 137 13.05 4.81 0.58
N SER A 138 13.87 5.46 1.40
CA SER A 138 15.30 5.65 1.19
C SER A 138 16.09 4.75 2.12
N ALA A 139 17.31 4.37 1.73
CA ALA A 139 18.21 3.63 2.63
C ALA A 139 18.48 4.47 3.88
N ASN A 140 17.87 4.08 5.01
CA ASN A 140 18.10 4.71 6.29
C ASN A 140 19.46 4.25 6.81
N ILE A 141 20.51 5.02 6.50
CA ILE A 141 21.76 4.88 7.22
C ILE A 141 21.51 5.47 8.59
N GLN A 142 21.55 4.61 9.61
CA GLN A 142 21.39 5.00 11.01
C GLN A 142 22.19 6.28 11.29
N GLN A 143 21.55 7.25 11.97
CA GLN A 143 22.12 8.56 12.34
C GLN A 143 23.61 8.44 12.61
N LEU A 144 24.42 9.01 11.73
CA LEU A 144 25.85 9.01 11.92
C LEU A 144 26.16 10.12 12.92
N ASP A 145 27.06 9.90 13.87
CA ASP A 145 27.47 10.94 14.83
C ASP A 145 28.21 12.13 14.18
N VAL A 146 28.26 12.20 12.85
CA VAL A 146 28.98 13.21 12.07
C VAL A 146 27.97 14.05 11.27
N GLN A 147 27.52 15.15 11.87
CA GLN A 147 26.52 16.09 11.31
C GLN A 147 26.80 16.53 9.86
N PHE A 148 28.08 16.67 9.49
CA PHE A 148 28.48 17.06 8.14
C PHE A 148 28.16 15.98 7.11
N ILE A 149 28.38 14.72 7.49
CA ILE A 149 28.21 13.57 6.63
C ILE A 149 26.70 13.25 6.46
N ASP A 150 25.92 13.37 7.54
CA ASP A 150 24.47 13.25 7.51
C ASP A 150 23.82 14.19 6.49
N GLN A 151 24.19 15.47 6.48
CA GLN A 151 23.61 16.46 5.55
C GLN A 151 23.90 16.16 4.08
N ILE A 152 25.05 15.54 3.80
CA ILE A 152 25.41 15.12 2.43
C ILE A 152 24.58 13.90 2.07
N PHE A 153 24.53 12.90 2.93
CA PHE A 153 23.86 11.65 2.65
C PHE A 153 22.34 11.77 2.59
N GLU A 154 21.72 12.58 3.43
CA GLU A 154 20.29 12.90 3.36
C GLU A 154 19.91 13.56 2.00
N LYS A 155 20.84 14.31 1.41
CA LYS A 155 20.64 14.97 0.11
C LYS A 155 21.02 14.08 -1.07
N VAL A 156 21.96 13.16 -0.89
CA VAL A 156 22.49 12.28 -1.93
C VAL A 156 21.68 10.99 -2.04
N PHE A 157 21.27 10.36 -0.94
CA PHE A 157 20.57 9.08 -1.00
C PHE A 157 19.24 9.20 -1.73
N PRO A 158 19.09 8.49 -2.86
CA PRO A 158 17.87 8.54 -3.63
C PRO A 158 16.81 7.62 -3.03
N CYS A 159 15.57 7.85 -3.45
CA CYS A 159 14.51 6.87 -3.31
C CYS A 159 14.93 5.54 -3.96
N ILE A 160 14.51 4.41 -3.39
CA ILE A 160 14.69 3.12 -4.04
C ILE A 160 13.68 3.02 -5.19
N ILE A 161 14.18 3.18 -6.42
CA ILE A 161 13.42 2.99 -7.65
C ILE A 161 14.08 1.82 -8.38
N ILE A 162 13.31 0.78 -8.68
CA ILE A 162 13.80 -0.38 -9.42
C ILE A 162 13.28 -0.26 -10.85
N THR A 163 14.18 -0.04 -11.80
CA THR A 163 13.79 0.17 -13.20
C THR A 163 14.77 -0.50 -14.15
N PRO A 164 14.33 -0.99 -15.33
CA PRO A 164 15.25 -1.47 -16.36
C PRO A 164 16.26 -0.40 -16.83
N LEU A 165 16.02 0.88 -16.50
CA LEU A 165 16.92 1.99 -16.80
C LEU A 165 18.14 2.06 -15.88
N ASP A 166 18.18 1.30 -14.77
CA ASP A 166 19.31 1.26 -13.83
C ASP A 166 20.60 0.76 -14.52
N CYS A 167 20.46 -0.07 -15.56
CA CYS A 167 21.58 -0.53 -16.39
C CYS A 167 22.15 0.55 -17.33
N PHE A 168 21.49 1.69 -17.44
CA PHE A 168 21.80 2.75 -18.40
C PHE A 168 22.08 4.07 -17.69
N TRP A 169 22.87 4.92 -18.33
CA TRP A 169 23.18 6.24 -17.83
C TRP A 169 21.93 7.09 -17.59
N GLU A 170 20.94 6.94 -18.46
CA GLU A 170 19.63 7.57 -18.40
C GLU A 170 18.91 7.38 -17.05
N GLY A 171 19.10 6.23 -16.39
CA GLY A 171 18.49 5.94 -15.08
C GLY A 171 18.92 6.93 -13.98
N SER A 172 20.15 7.45 -14.06
CA SER A 172 20.66 8.46 -13.09
C SER A 172 19.83 9.74 -13.04
N LYS A 173 19.05 10.04 -14.10
CA LYS A 173 18.16 11.20 -14.16
C LYS A 173 16.92 11.05 -13.25
N LEU A 174 16.61 9.83 -12.81
CA LEU A 174 15.45 9.52 -11.96
C LEU A 174 15.76 9.66 -10.46
N LEU A 175 17.04 9.53 -10.09
CA LEU A 175 17.51 9.51 -8.70
C LEU A 175 17.59 10.92 -8.06
N GLY A 176 17.39 11.98 -8.84
CA GLY A 176 17.45 13.36 -8.38
C GLY A 176 18.87 13.84 -8.06
N PRO A 177 19.06 14.79 -7.14
CA PRO A 177 18.10 15.85 -6.83
C PRO A 177 17.87 16.78 -8.04
N ASN A 178 16.65 17.33 -8.16
CA ASN A 178 16.31 18.29 -9.23
C ASN A 178 17.19 19.55 -9.15
N VAL A 179 17.48 19.97 -7.92
CA VAL A 179 18.40 21.06 -7.61
C VAL A 179 19.78 20.47 -7.34
N PRO A 180 20.84 20.93 -8.02
CA PRO A 180 22.17 20.40 -7.80
C PRO A 180 22.67 20.76 -6.40
N ILE A 181 23.39 19.83 -5.77
CA ILE A 181 23.91 19.98 -4.41
C ILE A 181 25.41 20.29 -4.45
N THR A 182 25.86 21.15 -3.54
CA THR A 182 27.28 21.43 -3.38
C THR A 182 27.78 20.66 -2.16
N ILE A 183 28.69 19.72 -2.37
CA ILE A 183 29.31 18.94 -1.30
C ILE A 183 30.66 19.60 -0.97
N PRO A 184 30.89 20.05 0.28
CA PRO A 184 32.17 20.66 0.63
C PRO A 184 33.32 19.65 0.46
N GLY A 185 34.39 20.07 -0.19
CA GLY A 185 35.50 19.18 -0.63
C GLY A 185 35.36 18.63 -2.06
N PHE A 186 34.24 18.89 -2.75
CA PHE A 186 34.08 18.57 -4.16
C PHE A 186 33.93 19.84 -5.02
N PRO A 187 34.60 19.90 -6.19
CA PRO A 187 34.45 21.01 -7.10
C PRO A 187 33.11 20.95 -7.83
N GLY A 188 32.31 22.00 -7.70
CA GLY A 188 31.10 22.22 -8.49
C GLY A 188 29.81 21.65 -7.90
N SER A 189 28.71 21.89 -8.63
CA SER A 189 27.37 21.46 -8.25
C SER A 189 27.11 20.03 -8.78
N MET A 190 26.75 19.10 -7.89
CA MET A 190 26.58 17.68 -8.21
C MET A 190 25.12 17.26 -8.31
N LYS A 191 24.89 16.29 -9.21
CA LYS A 191 23.66 15.53 -9.45
C LYS A 191 24.05 14.08 -9.68
N TRP A 192 23.11 13.14 -9.57
CA TRP A 192 23.39 11.74 -9.93
C TRP A 192 23.87 11.58 -11.38
N THR A 193 23.49 12.49 -12.28
CA THR A 193 23.97 12.55 -13.67
C THR A 193 25.40 13.07 -13.84
N ASN A 194 26.13 13.44 -12.79
CA ASN A 194 27.55 13.80 -12.91
C ASN A 194 28.39 13.33 -11.71
N LEU A 195 27.77 12.60 -10.79
CA LEU A 195 28.39 12.06 -9.61
C LEU A 195 29.06 10.73 -9.95
N ASN A 196 30.35 10.60 -9.61
CA ASN A 196 31.02 9.32 -9.59
C ASN A 196 31.01 8.78 -8.15
N PRO A 197 30.22 7.72 -7.85
CA PRO A 197 30.07 7.23 -6.49
C PRO A 197 31.36 6.62 -5.93
N GLN A 198 32.21 6.03 -6.77
CA GLN A 198 33.49 5.45 -6.34
C GLN A 198 34.50 6.53 -5.96
N GLU A 199 34.56 7.61 -6.75
CA GLU A 199 35.41 8.76 -6.41
C GLU A 199 34.87 9.51 -5.18
N LEU A 200 33.54 9.58 -5.01
CA LEU A 200 32.92 10.12 -3.80
C LEU A 200 33.38 9.37 -2.56
N LEU A 201 33.25 8.04 -2.57
CA LEU A 201 33.66 7.17 -1.47
C LEU A 201 35.17 7.25 -1.20
N ARG A 202 36.00 7.26 -2.25
CA ARG A 202 37.45 7.34 -2.11
C ARG A 202 37.88 8.63 -1.41
N ARG A 203 37.28 9.77 -1.76
CA ARG A 203 37.58 11.05 -1.11
C ARG A 203 36.98 11.14 0.29
N ALA A 204 35.79 10.59 0.52
CA ALA A 204 35.18 10.55 1.84
C ALA A 204 36.10 9.83 2.84
N ARG A 205 36.78 8.74 2.43
CA ARG A 205 37.80 8.04 3.25
C ARG A 205 39.04 8.88 3.57
N LEU A 206 39.34 9.92 2.78
CA LEU A 206 40.49 10.81 3.00
C LEU A 206 40.18 11.96 3.96
N VAL A 207 38.90 12.18 4.29
CA VAL A 207 38.51 13.23 5.24
C VAL A 207 38.82 12.75 6.66
N PRO A 208 39.67 13.46 7.44
CA PRO A 208 40.08 13.04 8.78
C PRO A 208 38.90 12.82 9.75
N GLU A 209 37.82 13.59 9.59
CA GLU A 209 36.60 13.50 10.39
C GLU A 209 35.73 12.27 10.06
N ALA A 210 35.93 11.65 8.89
CA ALA A 210 35.26 10.40 8.49
C ALA A 210 36.05 9.14 8.88
N ASN A 211 37.29 9.31 9.37
CA ASN A 211 38.16 8.23 9.85
C ASN A 211 37.88 7.84 11.31
N VAL A 212 36.84 8.43 11.90
CA VAL A 212 36.26 7.97 13.17
C VAL A 212 35.67 6.58 12.90
N GLN A 213 35.97 5.61 13.76
CA GLN A 213 35.61 4.18 13.65
C GLN A 213 34.09 3.88 13.52
N SER A 214 33.25 4.91 13.37
CA SER A 214 31.79 4.84 13.35
C SER A 214 31.15 4.95 11.97
N PHE A 215 31.87 5.32 10.89
CA PHE A 215 31.23 5.45 9.58
C PHE A 215 31.15 4.09 8.84
N PRO A 216 29.95 3.58 8.50
CA PRO A 216 29.75 2.27 7.89
C PRO A 216 30.01 2.29 6.38
N PHE A 217 31.28 2.45 5.99
CA PHE A 217 31.69 2.52 4.57
C PHE A 217 31.24 1.31 3.75
N GLU A 218 31.17 0.11 4.35
CA GLU A 218 30.74 -1.11 3.65
C GLU A 218 29.28 -1.05 3.21
N ILE A 219 28.39 -0.52 4.07
CA ILE A 219 26.96 -0.39 3.77
C ILE A 219 26.77 0.63 2.64
N VAL A 220 27.47 1.77 2.72
CA VAL A 220 27.40 2.81 1.69
C VAL A 220 27.95 2.31 0.36
N GLU A 221 29.06 1.58 0.38
CA GLU A 221 29.65 1.00 -0.82
C GLU A 221 28.73 -0.03 -1.47
N GLY A 222 28.04 -0.86 -0.67
CA GLY A 222 27.04 -1.79 -1.17
C GLY A 222 25.88 -1.08 -1.88
N PHE A 223 25.40 0.03 -1.31
CA PHE A 223 24.33 0.83 -1.91
C PHE A 223 24.78 1.54 -3.20
N MET A 224 26.00 2.07 -3.21
CA MET A 224 26.60 2.84 -4.31
C MET A 224 27.09 2.00 -5.50
N LYS A 225 27.12 0.67 -5.37
CA LYS A 225 27.44 -0.28 -6.46
C LYS A 225 26.25 -0.58 -7.37
N ARG A 226 25.05 -0.15 -6.96
CA ARG A 226 23.81 -0.38 -7.69
C ARG A 226 23.68 0.54 -8.90
#